data_AF-A0A2T3E905-F1
#
_entry.id   AF-A0A2T3E905-F1
#
_cell.length_a   1.000
_cell.length_b   1.000
_cell.length_c   1.000
_cell.angle_alpha   90.00
_cell.angle_beta   90.00
_cell.angle_gamma   90.00
#
_symmetry.space_group_name_H-M   'P 1'
#
loop_
_entity.id
_entity.type
_entity.pdbx_description
1 polymer ?
#
loop_
_entity_poly.entity_id
_entity_poly.type
_entity_poly.pdbx_seq_one_letter_code
_entity_poly.pdbx_strand_id
1 'polypeptide(L)'
;MINNLPTEMLNTFYDLLRVEYASLDKQLHGEIRAIEHQAAARGTLVSGGTIQLACEAGAVSLTARCRQAWEQLSRTMTANGIEIDRESGQLFLSEVGSQAENSSIAVKAIVKGCAVFRSELPANAMQAGMDIIEKALQHEFARAKAEVQLLIAASENMKPTAHQPGITINGDGNVLNTGNGNQINVATTIDTNAATALANALKASLDHLAVLPAGTPVDADEIKELVEDALAEVQKPKPNKIKIASVIKGFAEAIKFVPELKAAYNVIKPAAAVAGIYFP
;
A
#
# COMPACT_ATOMS: atom_id res chain seq x y z
N MET A 1 25.06 23.35 15.23
CA MET A 1 25.52 22.22 14.39
C MET A 1 24.30 21.81 13.60
N ILE A 2 24.33 21.94 12.27
CA ILE A 2 23.24 21.41 11.44
C ILE A 2 23.49 19.91 11.41
N ASN A 3 22.63 19.11 12.04
CA ASN A 3 22.82 17.68 12.11
C ASN A 3 22.54 17.12 10.71
N ASN A 4 23.58 16.81 9.94
CA ASN A 4 23.40 16.10 8.68
C ASN A 4 22.86 14.68 8.98
N LEU A 5 22.03 14.16 8.07
CA LEU A 5 21.64 12.76 8.07
C LEU A 5 22.91 11.87 8.05
N PRO A 6 22.98 10.77 8.83
CA PRO A 6 24.17 9.92 8.88
C PRO A 6 24.59 9.43 7.49
N THR A 7 25.88 9.55 7.17
CA THR A 7 26.42 9.19 5.84
C THR A 7 26.16 7.74 5.47
N GLU A 8 26.29 6.80 6.42
CA GLU A 8 26.07 5.37 6.17
C GLU A 8 24.61 5.06 5.78
N MET A 9 23.66 5.77 6.40
CA MET A 9 22.24 5.67 6.07
C MET A 9 21.97 6.22 4.67
N LEU A 10 22.54 7.37 4.31
CA LEU A 10 22.40 7.94 2.97
C LEU A 10 23.01 7.03 1.90
N ASN A 11 24.17 6.42 2.16
CA ASN A 11 24.76 5.44 1.25
C ASN A 11 23.83 4.25 1.01
N THR A 12 23.25 3.69 2.09
CA THR A 12 22.28 2.60 2.00
C THR A 12 21.05 3.01 1.18
N PHE A 13 20.53 4.21 1.43
CA PHE A 13 19.41 4.78 0.68
C PHE A 13 19.71 4.90 -0.81
N TYR A 14 20.87 5.44 -1.18
CA TYR A 14 21.26 5.58 -2.60
C TYR A 14 21.49 4.25 -3.29
N ASP A 15 22.06 3.27 -2.59
CA ASP A 15 22.25 1.92 -3.14
C ASP A 15 20.91 1.24 -3.45
N LEU A 16 19.93 1.36 -2.55
CA LEU A 16 18.58 0.86 -2.77
C LEU A 16 17.91 1.57 -3.96
N LEU A 17 17.99 2.91 -4.01
CA LEU A 17 17.40 3.66 -5.12
C LEU A 17 18.03 3.34 -6.46
N ARG A 18 19.34 3.13 -6.51
CA ARG A 18 20.04 2.78 -7.75
C ARG A 18 19.47 1.51 -8.38
N VAL A 19 19.20 0.48 -7.57
CA VAL A 19 18.64 -0.79 -8.06
C VAL A 19 17.20 -0.59 -8.56
N GLU A 20 16.36 0.09 -7.80
CA GLU A 20 14.97 0.35 -8.16
C GLU A 20 14.86 1.25 -9.41
N TYR A 21 15.70 2.29 -9.50
CA TYR A 21 15.70 3.20 -10.65
C TYR A 21 16.16 2.50 -11.92
N ALA A 22 17.12 1.57 -11.84
CA ALA A 22 17.50 0.76 -13.00
C ALA A 22 16.35 -0.13 -13.49
N SER A 23 15.47 -0.61 -12.60
CA SER A 23 14.26 -1.33 -12.97
C SER A 23 13.25 -0.41 -13.65
N LEU A 24 12.97 0.75 -13.04
CA LEU A 24 12.04 1.75 -13.58
C LEU A 24 12.51 2.34 -14.91
N ASP A 25 13.82 2.50 -15.10
CA ASP A 25 14.42 2.89 -16.38
C ASP A 25 14.08 1.87 -17.46
N LYS A 26 14.29 0.57 -17.21
CA LYS A 26 13.96 -0.49 -18.17
C LYS A 26 12.48 -0.50 -18.52
N GLN A 27 11.61 -0.32 -17.52
CA GLN A 27 10.17 -0.24 -17.74
C GLN A 27 9.80 0.95 -18.63
N LEU A 28 10.30 2.16 -18.31
CA LEU A 28 10.03 3.36 -19.09
C LEU A 28 10.51 3.24 -20.55
N HIS A 29 11.71 2.69 -20.76
CA HIS A 29 12.19 2.41 -22.12
C HIS A 29 11.29 1.42 -22.88
N GLY A 30 10.77 0.40 -22.19
CA GLY A 30 9.83 -0.56 -22.77
C GLY A 30 8.50 0.09 -23.18
N GLU A 31 7.94 0.91 -22.29
CA GLU A 31 6.69 1.65 -22.54
C GLU A 31 6.84 2.63 -23.71
N ILE A 32 7.93 3.40 -23.73
CA ILE A 32 8.25 4.32 -24.83
C ILE A 32 8.34 3.58 -26.16
N ARG A 33 9.08 2.46 -26.22
CA ARG A 33 9.20 1.67 -27.46
C ARG A 33 7.85 1.13 -27.90
N ALA A 34 7.00 0.71 -26.97
CA ALA A 34 5.65 0.25 -27.30
C ALA A 34 4.81 1.39 -27.90
N ILE A 35 4.86 2.59 -27.34
CA ILE A 35 4.20 3.79 -27.88
C ILE A 35 4.71 4.08 -29.30
N GLU A 36 6.03 4.06 -29.51
CA GLU A 36 6.64 4.29 -30.83
C GLU A 36 6.19 3.25 -31.86
N HIS A 37 6.23 1.96 -31.52
CA HIS A 37 5.79 0.89 -32.41
C HIS A 37 4.31 1.02 -32.79
N GLN A 38 3.44 1.33 -31.83
CA GLN A 38 2.02 1.54 -32.08
C GLN A 38 1.75 2.77 -32.96
N ALA A 39 2.44 3.87 -32.71
CA ALA A 39 2.30 5.09 -33.49
C ALA A 39 2.87 4.93 -34.91
N ALA A 40 4.00 4.23 -35.06
CA ALA A 40 4.58 3.90 -36.36
C ALA A 40 3.64 3.01 -37.18
N ALA A 41 3.04 1.98 -36.57
CA ALA A 41 2.08 1.10 -37.24
C ALA A 41 0.83 1.86 -37.74
N ARG A 42 0.49 2.99 -37.12
CA ARG A 42 -0.63 3.86 -37.52
C ARG A 42 -0.23 5.01 -38.45
N GLY A 43 1.06 5.16 -38.77
CA GLY A 43 1.57 6.30 -39.54
C GLY A 43 1.50 7.64 -38.79
N THR A 44 1.36 7.62 -37.46
CA THR A 44 1.22 8.82 -36.60
C THR A 44 2.42 9.02 -35.68
N LEU A 45 3.58 8.47 -36.02
CA LEU A 45 4.79 8.55 -35.17
C LEU A 45 5.15 10.01 -34.85
N VAL A 46 5.05 10.89 -35.84
CA VAL A 46 5.39 12.33 -35.75
C VAL A 46 4.17 13.17 -35.37
N SER A 47 3.29 12.66 -34.50
CA SER A 47 2.12 13.41 -34.06
C SER A 47 2.33 14.01 -32.67
N GLY A 48 1.69 15.16 -32.40
CA GLY A 48 1.67 15.74 -31.06
C GLY A 48 1.05 14.80 -30.01
N GLY A 49 0.11 13.95 -30.41
CA GLY A 49 -0.48 12.93 -29.53
C GLY A 49 0.56 11.89 -29.08
N THR A 50 1.45 11.47 -29.97
CA THR A 50 2.53 10.52 -29.60
C THR A 50 3.53 11.15 -28.64
N ILE A 51 3.87 12.43 -28.81
CA ILE A 51 4.68 13.19 -27.83
C ILE A 51 3.99 13.16 -26.47
N GLN A 52 2.69 13.49 -26.45
CA GLN A 52 1.93 13.57 -25.22
C GLN A 52 1.93 12.23 -24.47
N LEU A 53 1.68 11.12 -25.18
CA LEU A 53 1.73 9.77 -24.60
C LEU A 53 3.12 9.42 -24.02
N ALA A 54 4.20 9.76 -24.73
CA ALA A 54 5.56 9.52 -24.23
C ALA A 54 5.87 10.35 -22.98
N CYS A 55 5.41 11.60 -22.94
CA CYS A 55 5.54 12.47 -21.77
C CYS A 55 4.67 12.03 -20.59
N GLU A 56 3.47 11.50 -20.84
CA GLU A 56 2.60 10.90 -19.82
C GLU A 56 3.25 9.66 -19.21
N ALA A 57 3.83 8.76 -20.02
CA ALA A 57 4.62 7.64 -19.52
C ALA A 57 5.82 8.11 -18.66
N GLY A 58 6.51 9.17 -19.10
CA GLY A 58 7.55 9.81 -18.32
C GLY A 58 7.04 10.34 -16.97
N ALA A 59 5.91 11.03 -16.95
CA ALA A 59 5.30 11.56 -15.73
C ALA A 59 4.92 10.43 -14.75
N VAL A 60 4.34 9.33 -15.24
CA VAL A 60 4.03 8.14 -14.42
C VAL A 60 5.30 7.53 -13.82
N SER A 61 6.37 7.37 -14.62
CA SER A 61 7.65 6.88 -14.11
C SER A 61 8.28 7.84 -13.09
N LEU A 62 8.18 9.15 -13.29
CA LEU A 62 8.65 10.15 -12.32
C LEU A 62 7.90 10.02 -10.98
N THR A 63 6.58 9.93 -11.01
CA THR A 63 5.77 9.71 -9.79
C THR A 63 6.20 8.44 -9.06
N ALA A 64 6.44 7.34 -9.78
CA ALA A 64 6.93 6.11 -9.19
C ALA A 64 8.31 6.28 -8.53
N ARG A 65 9.24 7.00 -9.16
CA ARG A 65 10.58 7.29 -8.60
C ARG A 65 10.49 8.14 -7.34
N CYS A 66 9.72 9.22 -7.37
CA CYS A 66 9.53 10.09 -6.21
C CYS A 66 8.95 9.32 -5.02
N ARG A 67 7.98 8.44 -5.27
CA ARG A 67 7.41 7.56 -4.24
C ARG A 67 8.45 6.57 -3.69
N GLN A 68 9.28 5.97 -4.55
CA GLN A 68 10.36 5.08 -4.10
C GLN A 68 11.41 5.85 -3.27
N ALA A 69 11.82 7.05 -3.69
CA ALA A 69 12.71 7.91 -2.91
C ALA A 69 12.15 8.19 -1.51
N TRP A 70 10.87 8.56 -1.44
CA TRP A 70 10.16 8.76 -0.19
C TRP A 70 10.18 7.51 0.70
N GLU A 71 9.72 6.37 0.16
CA GLU A 71 9.57 5.13 0.92
C GLU A 71 10.92 4.60 1.41
N GLN A 72 11.95 4.63 0.56
CA GLN A 72 13.28 4.15 0.94
C GLN A 72 13.93 5.06 1.98
N LEU A 73 13.83 6.39 1.85
CA LEU A 73 14.40 7.30 2.85
C LEU A 73 13.67 7.17 4.20
N SER A 74 12.35 7.03 4.17
CA SER A 74 11.55 6.83 5.39
C SER A 74 11.93 5.52 6.10
N ARG A 75 12.11 4.43 5.33
CA ARG A 75 12.54 3.14 5.86
C ARG A 75 13.96 3.20 6.42
N THR A 76 14.90 3.84 5.74
CA THR A 76 16.28 3.94 6.23
C THR A 76 16.38 4.81 7.48
N MET A 77 15.65 5.93 7.56
CA MET A 77 15.57 6.74 8.78
C MET A 77 14.97 5.95 9.94
N THR A 78 13.86 5.25 9.71
CA THR A 78 13.22 4.40 10.73
C THR A 78 14.15 3.30 11.23
N ALA A 79 14.87 2.62 10.31
CA ALA A 79 15.82 1.57 10.66
C ALA A 79 17.02 2.08 11.49
N ASN A 80 17.36 3.37 11.36
CA ASN A 80 18.41 4.03 12.13
C ASN A 80 17.87 4.73 13.40
N GLY A 81 16.58 4.55 13.73
CA GLY A 81 15.96 5.16 14.90
C GLY A 81 15.84 6.69 14.82
N ILE A 82 15.85 7.26 13.62
CA ILE A 82 15.70 8.69 13.40
C ILE A 82 14.21 9.00 13.22
N GLU A 83 13.60 9.62 14.23
CA GLU A 83 12.24 10.12 14.14
C GLU A 83 12.15 11.36 13.24
N ILE A 84 11.05 11.50 12.50
CA ILE A 84 10.79 12.67 11.66
C ILE A 84 10.19 13.77 12.52
N ASP A 85 11.07 14.62 13.04
CA ASP A 85 10.76 15.88 13.72
C ASP A 85 10.95 17.08 12.80
N ARG A 86 10.90 18.31 13.36
CA ARG A 86 11.02 19.53 12.55
C ARG A 86 12.37 19.67 11.85
N GLU A 87 13.48 19.30 12.50
CA GLU A 87 14.82 19.46 11.91
C GLU A 87 15.08 18.36 10.88
N SER A 88 14.90 17.10 11.29
CA SER A 88 15.06 15.92 10.43
C SER A 88 14.07 15.90 9.27
N GLY A 89 12.85 16.42 9.46
CA GLY A 89 11.85 16.56 8.39
C GLY A 89 12.25 17.56 7.31
N GLN A 90 12.94 18.65 7.66
CA GLN A 90 13.48 19.56 6.63
C GLN A 90 14.61 18.90 5.84
N LEU A 91 15.47 18.13 6.50
CA LEU A 91 16.52 17.35 5.82
C LEU A 91 15.93 16.26 4.93
N PHE A 92 14.90 15.57 5.41
CA PHE A 92 14.13 14.60 4.63
C PHE A 92 13.57 15.24 3.35
N LEU A 93 12.91 16.40 3.46
CA LEU A 93 12.36 17.11 2.29
C LEU A 93 13.43 17.59 1.33
N SER A 94 14.56 18.08 1.84
CA SER A 94 15.69 18.48 1.01
C SER A 94 16.22 17.31 0.20
N GLU A 95 16.36 16.13 0.82
CA GLU A 95 16.88 14.95 0.15
C GLU A 95 15.88 14.39 -0.87
N VAL A 96 14.60 14.23 -0.50
CA VAL A 96 13.56 13.79 -1.45
C VAL A 96 13.39 14.79 -2.60
N GLY A 97 13.50 16.09 -2.33
CA GLY A 97 13.48 17.14 -3.35
C GLY A 97 14.62 16.99 -4.36
N SER A 98 15.86 16.85 -3.87
CA SER A 98 17.04 16.58 -4.69
C SER A 98 16.85 15.32 -5.55
N GLN A 99 16.34 14.24 -4.97
CA GLN A 99 16.08 13.00 -5.72
C GLN A 99 14.96 13.15 -6.76
N ALA A 100 13.93 13.94 -6.48
CA ALA A 100 12.85 14.22 -7.42
C ALA A 100 13.36 15.04 -8.62
N GLU A 101 14.20 16.05 -8.38
CA GLU A 101 14.84 16.85 -9.43
C GLU A 101 15.76 16.00 -10.31
N ASN A 102 16.64 15.20 -9.70
CA ASN A 102 17.52 14.28 -10.42
C ASN A 102 16.73 13.26 -11.26
N SER A 103 15.63 12.75 -10.70
CA SER A 103 14.72 11.83 -11.40
C SER A 103 14.02 12.51 -12.58
N SER A 104 13.59 13.76 -12.42
CA SER A 104 12.98 14.54 -13.51
C SER A 104 13.97 14.75 -14.66
N ILE A 105 15.23 15.06 -14.37
CA ILE A 105 16.29 15.19 -15.38
C ILE A 105 16.48 13.86 -16.13
N ALA A 106 16.62 12.74 -15.42
CA ALA A 106 16.82 11.43 -16.02
C ALA A 106 15.63 11.00 -16.89
N VAL A 107 14.40 11.14 -16.38
CA VAL A 107 13.17 10.83 -17.12
C VAL A 107 13.04 11.70 -18.37
N LYS A 108 13.26 13.02 -18.25
CA LYS A 108 13.23 13.93 -19.41
C LYS A 108 14.30 13.53 -20.44
N ALA A 109 15.48 13.10 -20.02
CA ALA A 109 16.52 12.63 -20.95
C ALA A 109 16.08 11.36 -21.71
N ILE A 110 15.47 10.40 -21.03
CA ILE A 110 14.92 9.18 -21.66
C ILE A 110 13.82 9.54 -22.66
N VAL A 111 12.85 10.37 -22.26
CA VAL A 111 11.73 10.79 -23.12
C VAL A 111 12.23 11.61 -24.34
N LYS A 112 13.20 12.51 -24.16
CA LYS A 112 13.83 13.22 -25.29
C LYS A 112 14.62 12.30 -26.22
N GLY A 113 15.06 11.14 -25.72
CA GLY A 113 15.75 10.13 -26.51
C GLY A 113 14.88 9.43 -27.56
N CYS A 114 13.54 9.50 -27.41
CA CYS A 114 12.57 8.89 -28.33
C CYS A 114 12.71 9.43 -29.76
N ALA A 115 12.44 8.59 -30.75
CA ALA A 115 12.42 8.94 -32.17
C ALA A 115 11.45 10.09 -32.47
N VAL A 116 10.33 10.17 -31.76
CA VAL A 116 9.32 11.22 -31.89
C VAL A 116 9.90 12.61 -31.60
N PHE A 117 10.78 12.71 -30.60
CA PHE A 117 11.44 13.97 -30.23
C PHE A 117 12.60 14.38 -31.16
N ARG A 118 13.01 13.48 -32.08
CA ARG A 118 14.03 13.78 -33.10
C ARG A 118 13.43 14.31 -34.41
N SER A 119 12.11 14.31 -34.53
CA SER A 119 11.41 14.81 -35.70
C SER A 119 11.32 16.34 -35.69
N GLU A 120 11.10 16.95 -36.87
CA GLU A 120 10.89 18.40 -37.04
C GLU A 120 9.50 18.85 -36.54
N LEU A 121 9.12 18.43 -35.33
CA LEU A 121 7.87 18.85 -34.72
C LEU A 121 7.98 20.30 -34.22
N PRO A 122 6.86 21.05 -34.24
CA PRO A 122 6.81 22.40 -33.68
C PRO A 122 7.27 22.43 -32.21
N ALA A 123 8.13 23.38 -31.86
CA ALA A 123 8.71 23.51 -30.52
C ALA A 123 7.65 23.63 -29.41
N ASN A 124 6.50 24.22 -29.71
CA ASN A 124 5.37 24.33 -28.78
C ASN A 124 4.77 22.97 -28.39
N ALA A 125 4.71 22.01 -29.30
CA ALA A 125 4.21 20.67 -29.00
C ALA A 125 5.18 19.89 -28.08
N MET A 126 6.48 20.02 -28.33
CA MET A 126 7.51 19.42 -27.47
C MET A 126 7.49 20.04 -26.07
N GLN A 127 7.35 21.36 -25.97
CA GLN A 127 7.26 22.07 -24.70
C GLN A 127 6.01 21.66 -23.92
N ALA A 128 4.84 21.64 -24.56
CA ALA A 128 3.59 21.24 -23.91
C ALA A 128 3.65 19.80 -23.35
N GLY A 129 4.33 18.88 -24.05
CA GLY A 129 4.62 17.55 -23.53
C GLY A 129 5.51 17.58 -22.28
N MET A 130 6.63 18.31 -22.34
CA MET A 130 7.57 18.41 -21.21
C MET A 130 6.95 19.07 -19.96
N ASP A 131 6.01 19.99 -20.16
CA ASP A 131 5.24 20.61 -19.07
C ASP A 131 4.42 19.57 -18.28
N ILE A 132 4.05 18.43 -18.87
CA ILE A 132 3.35 17.34 -18.15
C ILE A 132 4.28 16.74 -17.09
N ILE A 133 5.53 16.47 -17.44
CA ILE A 133 6.54 15.92 -16.51
C ILE A 133 6.85 16.96 -15.42
N GLU A 134 6.92 18.24 -15.78
CA GLU A 134 7.15 19.32 -14.81
C GLU A 134 6.00 19.46 -13.81
N LYS A 135 4.75 19.41 -14.27
CA LYS A 135 3.58 19.42 -13.39
C LYS A 135 3.56 18.21 -12.46
N ALA A 136 3.95 17.03 -12.94
CA ALA A 136 4.08 15.84 -12.12
C ALA A 136 5.14 16.01 -11.03
N LEU A 137 6.31 16.59 -11.35
CA LEU A 137 7.34 16.92 -10.35
C LEU A 137 6.79 17.84 -9.25
N GLN A 138 6.13 18.92 -9.64
CA GLN A 138 5.56 19.90 -8.70
C GLN A 138 4.50 19.26 -7.79
N HIS A 139 3.65 18.39 -8.36
CA HIS A 139 2.64 17.67 -7.61
C HIS A 139 3.26 16.73 -6.57
N GLU A 140 4.25 15.92 -6.96
CA GLU A 140 4.90 15.01 -6.03
C GLU A 140 5.69 15.72 -4.94
N PHE A 141 6.32 16.86 -5.26
CA PHE A 141 7.00 17.66 -4.24
C PHE A 141 6.01 18.29 -3.25
N ALA A 142 4.88 18.81 -3.74
CA ALA A 142 3.82 19.32 -2.88
C ALA A 142 3.24 18.23 -1.97
N ARG A 143 3.05 17.02 -2.51
CA ARG A 143 2.61 15.85 -1.75
C ARG A 143 3.61 15.46 -0.67
N ALA A 144 4.89 15.31 -1.02
CA ALA A 144 5.95 14.98 -0.07
C ALA A 144 6.02 16.02 1.07
N LYS A 145 5.92 17.31 0.74
CA LYS A 145 5.86 18.40 1.72
C LYS A 145 4.69 18.24 2.68
N ALA A 146 3.50 17.95 2.17
CA ALA A 146 2.31 17.75 3.00
C ALA A 146 2.44 16.53 3.93
N GLU A 147 2.98 15.41 3.41
CA GLU A 147 3.22 14.20 4.20
C GLU A 147 4.24 14.45 5.34
N VAL A 148 5.34 15.19 5.08
CA VAL A 148 6.32 15.53 6.14
C VAL A 148 5.68 16.46 7.18
N GLN A 149 4.91 17.45 6.75
CA GLN A 149 4.22 18.35 7.70
C GLN A 149 3.25 17.58 8.60
N LEU A 150 2.55 16.58 8.06
CA LEU A 150 1.68 15.71 8.84
C LEU A 150 2.47 14.89 9.86
N LEU A 151 3.62 14.32 9.46
CA LEU A 151 4.48 13.54 10.35
C LEU A 151 5.08 14.41 11.48
N ILE A 152 5.50 15.64 11.17
CA ILE A 152 5.97 16.61 12.17
C ILE A 152 4.85 16.96 13.15
N ALA A 153 3.64 17.25 12.66
CA ALA A 153 2.51 17.56 13.52
C ALA A 153 2.14 16.37 14.42
N ALA A 154 2.21 15.14 13.89
CA ALA A 154 1.98 13.93 14.66
C ALA A 154 3.04 13.74 15.77
N SER A 155 4.32 13.96 15.47
CA SER A 155 5.40 13.82 16.45
C SER A 155 5.36 14.92 17.52
N GLU A 156 4.99 16.16 17.16
CA GLU A 156 4.78 17.25 18.12
C GLU A 156 3.61 16.97 19.08
N ASN A 157 2.51 16.38 18.59
CA ASN A 157 1.34 16.04 19.39
C ASN A 157 1.55 14.80 20.28
N MET A 158 2.49 13.91 19.94
CA MET A 158 2.81 12.72 20.73
C MET A 158 3.77 12.99 21.89
N LYS A 159 4.32 14.21 22.04
CA LYS A 159 5.17 14.54 23.19
C LYS A 159 4.36 14.40 24.48
N PRO A 160 4.70 13.44 25.37
CA PRO A 160 3.88 13.14 26.53
C PRO A 160 3.84 14.36 27.45
N THR A 161 2.63 14.85 27.69
CA THR A 161 2.36 15.85 28.71
C THR A 161 2.68 15.21 30.06
N ALA A 162 3.76 15.67 30.70
CA ALA A 162 4.16 15.43 32.09
C ALA A 162 3.73 14.08 32.74
N HIS A 163 4.66 13.13 32.80
CA HIS A 163 4.82 12.15 33.89
C HIS A 163 3.53 11.59 34.52
N GLN A 164 2.64 11.01 33.73
CA GLN A 164 1.81 9.93 34.26
C GLN A 164 2.66 8.65 34.19
N PRO A 165 2.91 7.95 35.32
CA PRO A 165 3.53 6.64 35.27
C PRO A 165 2.62 5.75 34.43
N GLY A 166 3.08 5.43 33.22
CA GLY A 166 2.41 4.46 32.37
C GLY A 166 2.38 3.13 33.11
N ILE A 167 1.23 2.80 33.69
CA ILE A 167 1.01 1.50 34.30
C ILE A 167 1.01 0.50 33.15
N THR A 168 2.09 -0.26 33.02
CA THR A 168 2.14 -1.43 32.14
C THR A 168 1.30 -2.52 32.78
N ILE A 169 0.02 -2.60 32.44
CA ILE A 169 -0.84 -3.73 32.80
C ILE A 169 -0.65 -4.79 31.73
N ASN A 170 0.12 -5.83 32.04
CA ASN A 170 0.10 -7.08 31.29
C ASN A 170 -1.19 -7.82 31.66
N GLY A 171 -2.24 -7.64 30.85
CA GLY A 171 -3.49 -8.39 30.93
C GLY A 171 -3.70 -9.20 29.67
N ASP A 172 -4.00 -10.49 29.82
CA ASP A 172 -4.42 -11.36 28.72
C ASP A 172 -5.64 -10.78 28.00
N GLY A 173 -5.48 -10.48 26.71
CA GLY A 173 -6.61 -10.42 25.77
C GLY A 173 -7.12 -9.06 25.31
N ASN A 174 -6.49 -7.92 25.61
CA ASN A 174 -6.84 -6.64 24.97
C ASN A 174 -5.58 -5.88 24.52
N VAL A 175 -5.30 -5.94 23.22
CA VAL A 175 -4.14 -5.29 22.61
C VAL A 175 -4.38 -3.78 22.52
N LEU A 176 -3.63 -3.00 23.31
CA LEU A 176 -3.43 -1.57 23.08
C LEU A 176 -2.05 -1.39 22.44
N ASN A 177 -2.05 -1.00 21.17
CA ASN A 177 -0.88 -0.66 20.39
C ASN A 177 -0.59 0.83 20.56
N THR A 178 0.56 1.18 21.14
CA THR A 178 1.09 2.54 21.10
C THR A 178 2.54 2.50 20.62
N GLY A 179 2.73 2.53 19.30
CA GLY A 179 4.04 2.66 18.68
C GLY A 179 3.97 2.70 17.15
N ASN A 180 4.61 3.71 16.55
CA ASN A 180 4.67 3.86 15.10
C ASN A 180 5.69 2.86 14.53
N GLY A 181 5.30 2.05 13.53
CA GLY A 181 6.23 1.17 12.80
C GLY A 181 6.35 -0.29 13.26
N ASN A 182 5.69 -0.72 14.33
CA ASN A 182 5.66 -2.15 14.68
C ASN A 182 4.64 -2.92 13.83
N GLN A 183 5.11 -3.62 12.79
CA GLN A 183 4.37 -4.75 12.24
C GLN A 183 4.36 -5.87 13.28
N ILE A 184 3.37 -5.85 14.17
CA ILE A 184 3.15 -6.98 15.08
C ILE A 184 2.68 -8.14 14.22
N ASN A 185 3.54 -9.14 14.06
CA ASN A 185 3.10 -10.50 13.77
C ASN A 185 2.30 -10.94 15.01
N VAL A 186 1.01 -10.61 15.04
CA VAL A 186 0.10 -11.12 16.06
C VAL A 186 -0.01 -12.60 15.79
N ALA A 187 0.85 -13.38 16.44
CA ALA A 187 0.74 -14.82 16.48
C ALA A 187 -0.45 -15.15 17.40
N THR A 188 -1.67 -14.85 16.95
CA THR A 188 -2.90 -15.24 17.64
C THR A 188 -2.97 -16.76 17.63
N THR A 189 -2.65 -17.38 18.76
CA THR A 189 -2.90 -18.80 18.96
C THR A 189 -4.40 -18.98 19.12
N ILE A 190 -5.03 -19.73 18.21
CA ILE A 190 -6.41 -20.18 18.39
C ILE A 190 -6.33 -21.22 19.49
N ASP A 191 -6.70 -20.84 20.72
CA ASP A 191 -6.79 -21.76 21.82
C ASP A 191 -8.07 -22.61 21.73
N THR A 192 -8.20 -23.60 22.61
CA THR A 192 -9.35 -24.53 22.61
C THR A 192 -10.68 -23.79 22.80
N ASN A 193 -10.69 -22.68 23.52
CA ASN A 193 -11.90 -21.89 23.77
C ASN A 193 -12.33 -21.14 22.51
N ALA A 194 -11.39 -20.49 21.81
CA ALA A 194 -11.60 -19.82 20.54
C ALA A 194 -12.05 -20.82 19.46
N ALA A 195 -11.41 -21.99 19.39
CA ALA A 195 -11.81 -23.06 18.47
C ALA A 195 -13.24 -23.54 18.73
N THR A 196 -13.62 -23.72 20.01
CA THR A 196 -14.97 -24.15 20.39
C THR A 196 -16.02 -23.09 20.08
N ALA A 197 -15.75 -21.83 20.42
CA ALA A 197 -16.64 -20.70 20.12
C ALA A 197 -16.86 -20.56 18.61
N LEU A 198 -15.79 -20.70 17.83
CA LEU A 198 -15.83 -20.60 16.38
C LEU A 198 -16.58 -21.78 15.75
N ALA A 199 -16.37 -23.00 16.22
CA ALA A 199 -17.10 -24.17 15.76
C ALA A 199 -18.61 -24.05 16.04
N ASN A 200 -19.00 -23.51 17.19
CA ASN A 200 -20.41 -23.28 17.53
C ASN A 200 -21.04 -22.19 16.65
N ALA A 201 -20.31 -21.11 16.38
CA ALA A 201 -20.77 -20.04 15.50
C ALA A 201 -20.93 -20.50 14.04
N LEU A 202 -20.02 -21.34 13.54
CA LEU A 202 -20.12 -21.93 12.21
C LEU A 202 -21.32 -22.88 12.11
N LYS A 203 -21.58 -23.70 13.14
CA LYS A 203 -22.79 -24.55 13.19
C LYS A 203 -24.08 -23.73 13.18
N ALA A 204 -24.16 -22.69 14.01
CA ALA A 204 -25.31 -21.79 14.01
C ALA A 204 -25.49 -21.07 12.65
N SER A 205 -24.39 -20.78 11.94
CA SER A 205 -24.46 -20.21 10.60
C SER A 205 -25.02 -21.20 9.58
N LEU A 206 -24.70 -22.50 9.68
CA LEU A 206 -25.31 -23.56 8.86
C LEU A 206 -26.82 -23.66 9.12
N ASP A 207 -27.25 -23.56 10.37
CA ASP A 207 -28.69 -23.58 10.72
C ASP A 207 -29.43 -22.41 10.07
N HIS A 208 -28.80 -21.23 9.99
CA HIS A 208 -29.38 -20.07 9.29
C HIS A 208 -29.42 -20.26 7.76
N LEU A 209 -28.40 -20.89 7.17
CA LEU A 209 -28.37 -21.19 5.74
C LEU A 209 -29.45 -22.20 5.34
N ALA A 210 -29.78 -23.16 6.22
CA ALA A 210 -30.79 -24.19 5.96
C ALA A 210 -32.23 -23.65 5.84
N VAL A 211 -32.51 -22.46 6.38
CA VAL A 211 -33.84 -21.83 6.39
C VAL A 211 -33.97 -20.72 5.33
N LEU A 212 -32.98 -20.59 4.43
CA LEU A 212 -33.01 -19.54 3.41
C LEU A 212 -34.21 -19.70 2.46
N PRO A 213 -34.93 -18.60 2.15
CA PRO A 213 -35.98 -18.62 1.14
C PRO A 213 -35.44 -18.99 -0.25
N ALA A 214 -36.24 -19.74 -1.00
CA ALA A 214 -35.95 -20.00 -2.41
C ALA A 214 -35.87 -18.68 -3.20
N GLY A 215 -34.82 -18.49 -3.99
CA GLY A 215 -34.58 -17.28 -4.78
C GLY A 215 -33.72 -16.21 -4.09
N THR A 216 -33.10 -16.53 -2.95
CA THR A 216 -32.04 -15.68 -2.36
C THR A 216 -30.92 -15.48 -3.40
N PRO A 217 -30.41 -14.25 -3.62
CA PRO A 217 -29.46 -13.93 -4.69
C PRO A 217 -28.02 -14.43 -4.42
N VAL A 218 -27.90 -15.56 -3.74
CA VAL A 218 -26.65 -16.15 -3.28
C VAL A 218 -26.72 -17.66 -3.43
N ASP A 219 -25.62 -18.25 -3.88
CA ASP A 219 -25.47 -19.70 -3.96
C ASP A 219 -25.29 -20.27 -2.54
N ALA A 220 -26.41 -20.69 -1.95
CA ALA A 220 -26.44 -21.20 -0.59
C ALA A 220 -25.62 -22.50 -0.45
N ASP A 221 -25.49 -23.29 -1.51
CA ASP A 221 -24.74 -24.55 -1.51
C ASP A 221 -23.24 -24.27 -1.48
N GLU A 222 -22.76 -23.30 -2.28
CA GLU A 222 -21.35 -22.85 -2.25
C GLU A 222 -20.96 -22.26 -0.89
N ILE A 223 -21.84 -21.42 -0.30
CA ILE A 223 -21.60 -20.87 1.03
C ILE A 223 -21.60 -21.95 2.10
N LYS A 224 -22.48 -22.94 1.98
CA LYS A 224 -22.54 -24.06 2.92
C LYS A 224 -21.25 -24.87 2.86
N GLU A 225 -20.73 -25.16 1.67
CA GLU A 225 -19.45 -25.85 1.48
C GLU A 225 -18.30 -25.08 2.15
N LEU A 226 -18.24 -23.75 1.99
CA LEU A 226 -17.24 -22.91 2.66
C LEU A 226 -17.32 -23.01 4.19
N VAL A 227 -18.53 -23.00 4.77
CA VAL A 227 -18.72 -23.09 6.22
C VAL A 227 -18.35 -24.48 6.74
N GLU A 228 -18.68 -25.54 6.01
CA GLU A 228 -18.32 -26.92 6.33
C GLU A 228 -16.79 -27.12 6.29
N ASP A 229 -16.12 -26.56 5.29
CA ASP A 229 -14.66 -26.57 5.17
C ASP A 229 -13.97 -25.85 6.34
N ALA A 230 -14.50 -24.70 6.75
CA ALA A 230 -14.01 -24.00 7.93
C ALA A 230 -14.21 -24.84 9.20
N LEU A 231 -15.38 -25.47 9.35
CA LEU A 231 -15.70 -26.28 10.51
C LEU A 231 -14.76 -27.50 10.62
N ALA A 232 -14.51 -28.18 9.49
CA ALA A 232 -13.59 -29.30 9.41
C ALA A 232 -12.15 -28.88 9.75
N GLU A 233 -11.72 -27.67 9.33
CA GLU A 233 -10.39 -27.14 9.65
C GLU A 233 -10.24 -26.77 11.14
N VAL A 234 -11.28 -26.17 11.74
CA VAL A 234 -11.30 -25.78 13.16
C VAL A 234 -11.23 -27.00 14.08
N GLN A 235 -11.80 -28.14 13.68
CA GLN A 235 -11.84 -29.36 14.50
C GLN A 235 -10.55 -30.19 14.45
N LYS A 236 -9.56 -29.82 13.62
CA LYS A 236 -8.28 -30.55 13.56
C LYS A 236 -7.50 -30.37 14.86
N PRO A 237 -6.68 -31.37 15.27
CA PRO A 237 -5.80 -31.24 16.44
C PRO A 237 -4.84 -30.03 16.37
N LYS A 238 -4.50 -29.60 15.15
CA LYS A 238 -3.70 -28.41 14.88
C LYS A 238 -4.35 -27.60 13.75
N PRO A 239 -5.27 -26.67 14.06
CA PRO A 239 -6.02 -25.91 13.07
C PRO A 239 -5.11 -25.01 12.21
N ASN A 240 -5.32 -24.95 10.90
CA ASN A 240 -4.60 -24.03 10.01
C ASN A 240 -5.22 -22.63 10.06
N LYS A 241 -4.59 -21.72 10.80
CA LYS A 241 -5.08 -20.35 11.03
C LYS A 241 -5.28 -19.55 9.75
N ILE A 242 -4.36 -19.64 8.79
CA ILE A 242 -4.42 -18.88 7.54
C ILE A 242 -5.63 -19.34 6.74
N LYS A 243 -5.84 -20.66 6.67
CA LYS A 243 -6.99 -21.23 5.98
C LYS A 243 -8.30 -20.84 6.67
N ILE A 244 -8.39 -20.99 8.00
CA ILE A 244 -9.57 -20.60 8.78
C ILE A 244 -9.90 -19.12 8.58
N ALA A 245 -8.90 -18.23 8.70
CA ALA A 245 -9.09 -16.79 8.51
C ALA A 245 -9.52 -16.45 7.08
N SER A 246 -8.95 -17.08 6.06
CA SER A 246 -9.32 -16.86 4.66
C SER A 246 -10.77 -17.30 4.39
N VAL A 247 -11.15 -18.49 4.85
CA VAL A 247 -12.49 -19.04 4.60
C VAL A 247 -13.55 -18.23 5.36
N ILE A 248 -13.30 -17.87 6.61
CA ILE A 248 -14.22 -17.05 7.41
C ILE A 248 -14.38 -15.65 6.83
N LYS A 249 -13.28 -15.03 6.33
CA LYS A 249 -13.37 -13.73 5.64
C LYS A 249 -14.16 -13.84 4.34
N GLY A 250 -13.93 -14.88 3.54
CA GLY A 250 -14.71 -15.15 2.34
C GLY A 250 -16.20 -15.33 2.64
N PHE A 251 -16.53 -16.14 3.65
CA PHE A 251 -17.89 -16.33 4.15
C PHE A 251 -18.53 -15.01 4.57
N ALA A 252 -17.87 -14.25 5.45
CA ALA A 252 -18.37 -12.97 5.93
C ALA A 252 -18.60 -11.96 4.80
N GLU A 253 -17.69 -11.89 3.83
CA GLU A 253 -17.80 -11.02 2.66
C GLU A 253 -18.98 -11.41 1.77
N ALA A 254 -19.20 -12.72 1.58
CA ALA A 254 -20.31 -13.24 0.77
C ALA A 254 -21.67 -12.93 1.39
N ILE A 255 -21.79 -12.95 2.73
CA ILE A 255 -23.08 -12.80 3.40
C ILE A 255 -23.39 -11.37 3.89
N LYS A 256 -22.40 -10.47 3.99
CA LYS A 256 -22.59 -9.18 4.68
C LYS A 256 -23.64 -8.26 4.05
N PHE A 257 -23.93 -8.45 2.76
CA PHE A 257 -24.93 -7.65 2.03
C PHE A 257 -26.27 -8.36 1.85
N VAL A 258 -26.43 -9.58 2.37
CA VAL A 258 -27.65 -10.38 2.26
C VAL A 258 -28.49 -10.18 3.53
N PRO A 259 -29.63 -9.46 3.47
CA PRO A 259 -30.43 -9.16 4.65
C PRO A 259 -30.83 -10.41 5.46
N GLU A 260 -31.14 -11.51 4.77
CA GLU A 260 -31.57 -12.79 5.33
C GLU A 260 -30.45 -13.47 6.14
N LEU A 261 -29.19 -13.21 5.81
CA LEU A 261 -28.01 -13.81 6.46
C LEU A 261 -27.37 -12.91 7.52
N LYS A 262 -28.00 -11.78 7.85
CA LYS A 262 -27.52 -10.86 8.90
C LYS A 262 -27.37 -11.55 10.26
N ALA A 263 -28.23 -12.53 10.57
CA ALA A 263 -28.13 -13.30 11.80
C ALA A 263 -26.85 -14.14 11.85
N ALA A 264 -26.53 -14.87 10.78
CA ALA A 264 -25.28 -15.63 10.65
C ALA A 264 -24.05 -14.72 10.77
N TYR A 265 -24.07 -13.56 10.10
CA TYR A 265 -23.00 -12.57 10.19
C TYR A 265 -22.78 -12.07 11.63
N ASN A 266 -23.86 -11.78 12.36
CA ASN A 266 -23.79 -11.32 13.74
C ASN A 266 -23.30 -12.39 14.73
N VAL A 267 -23.47 -13.67 14.40
CA VAL A 267 -22.98 -14.79 15.22
C VAL A 267 -21.51 -15.08 14.94
N ILE A 268 -21.08 -15.07 13.67
CA ILE A 268 -19.68 -15.36 13.31
C ILE A 268 -18.74 -14.21 13.71
N LYS A 269 -19.22 -12.96 13.65
CA LYS A 269 -18.42 -11.76 13.97
C LYS A 269 -17.71 -11.82 15.34
N PRO A 270 -18.41 -12.00 16.47
CA PRO A 270 -17.78 -12.07 17.78
C PRO A 270 -16.89 -13.31 17.94
N ALA A 271 -17.29 -14.46 17.38
CA ALA A 271 -16.51 -15.70 17.48
C ALA A 271 -15.18 -15.61 16.72
N ALA A 272 -15.19 -14.99 15.53
CA ALA A 272 -13.98 -14.71 14.76
C ALA A 272 -13.06 -13.74 15.50
N ALA A 273 -13.61 -12.72 16.18
CA ALA A 273 -12.82 -11.78 16.97
C ALA A 273 -12.07 -12.47 18.13
N VAL A 274 -12.71 -13.43 18.81
CA VAL A 274 -12.05 -14.26 19.83
C VAL A 274 -10.90 -15.08 19.24
N ALA A 275 -11.02 -15.52 17.99
CA ALA A 275 -9.95 -16.19 17.25
C ALA A 275 -8.90 -15.24 16.64
N GLY A 276 -9.00 -13.93 16.89
CA GLY A 276 -8.10 -12.91 16.34
C GLY A 276 -8.32 -12.61 14.85
N ILE A 277 -9.50 -12.93 14.32
CA ILE A 277 -9.90 -12.66 12.93
C ILE A 277 -10.80 -11.44 12.93
N TYR A 278 -10.32 -10.36 12.34
CA TYR A 278 -11.07 -9.11 12.21
C TYR A 278 -11.63 -8.96 10.80
N PHE A 279 -12.89 -8.52 10.74
CA PHE A 279 -13.57 -8.13 9.52
C PHE A 279 -13.50 -6.61 9.33
N PRO A 280 -13.44 -6.11 8.08
CA PRO A 280 -13.63 -4.69 7.79
C PRO A 280 -15.04 -4.21 8.15
#